data_AF-A0A520I3E9-F1
#
_entry.id   AF-A0A520I3E9-F1
#
_cell.length_a   1.000
_cell.length_b   1.000
_cell.length_c   1.000
_cell.angle_alpha   90.00
_cell.angle_beta   90.00
_cell.angle_gamma   90.00
#
_symmetry.space_group_name_H-M   'P 1'
#
loop_
_entity.id
_entity.type
_entity.pdbx_description
1 polymer ?
#
loop_
_entity_poly.entity_id
_entity_poly.type
_entity_poly.pdbx_seq_one_letter_code
_entity_poly.pdbx_strand_id
1 'polypeptide(L)' 'RAQNRIRMLTEEVNDYYGHFRVTPDLIELRNLLQTAELIVRSALARKESRGLHYTLDYPEMLPEARDTILVP' A
#
# COMPACT_ATOMS: atom_id res chain seq x y z
N ARG A 1 -7.54 -8.63 -0.83
CA ARG A 1 -8.54 -7.74 -1.49
C ARG A 1 -7.96 -6.37 -1.84
N ALA A 2 -7.52 -5.57 -0.86
CA ALA A 2 -7.01 -4.21 -1.10
C ALA A 2 -5.82 -4.17 -2.09
N GLN A 3 -4.82 -5.04 -1.89
CA GLN A 3 -3.65 -5.14 -2.79
C GLN A 3 -4.04 -5.39 -4.26
N ASN A 4 -5.00 -6.30 -4.51
CA ASN A 4 -5.48 -6.59 -5.86
C ASN A 4 -6.15 -5.36 -6.51
N ARG A 5 -6.87 -4.55 -5.73
CA ARG A 5 -7.52 -3.34 -6.22
C ARG A 5 -6.51 -2.24 -6.54
N ILE A 6 -5.51 -2.05 -5.68
CA ILE A 6 -4.40 -1.10 -5.92
C ILE A 6 -3.65 -1.48 -7.19
N ARG A 7 -3.33 -2.77 -7.37
CA ARG A 7 -2.66 -3.26 -8.58
C ARG A 7 -3.46 -2.95 -9.85
N MET A 8 -4.75 -3.30 -9.87
CA MET A 8 -5.64 -3.02 -11.00
C MET A 8 -5.70 -1.52 -11.34
N LEU A 9 -5.87 -0.66 -10.33
CA LEU A 9 -5.90 0.79 -10.55
C LEU A 9 -4.54 1.34 -11.02
N THR A 10 -3.43 0.74 -10.57
CA THR A 10 -2.09 1.14 -10.98
C THR A 10 -1.85 0.77 -12.45
N GLU A 11 -2.26 -0.42 -12.88
CA GLU A 11 -2.23 -0.84 -14.29
C GLU A 11 -3.04 0.15 -15.15
N GLU A 12 -4.28 0.46 -14.75
CA GLU A 12 -5.14 1.41 -15.46
C GLU A 12 -4.52 2.82 -15.55
N VAL A 13 -4.01 3.36 -14.44
CA VAL A 13 -3.37 4.69 -14.41
C VAL A 13 -2.10 4.74 -15.27
N ASN A 14 -1.32 3.68 -15.31
CA ASN A 14 -0.13 3.60 -16.17
C ASN A 14 -0.52 3.61 -17.67
N ASP A 15 -1.60 2.92 -18.03
CA ASP A 15 -2.13 2.93 -19.40
C ASP A 15 -2.63 4.33 -19.78
N TYR A 16 -3.35 5.04 -18.89
CA TYR A 16 -3.74 6.44 -19.12
C TYR A 16 -2.53 7.38 -19.22
N TYR A 17 -1.47 7.16 -18.43
CA TYR A 17 -0.27 7.99 -18.49
C TYR A 17 0.45 7.88 -19.85
N GLY A 18 0.45 6.69 -20.46
CA GLY A 18 1.09 6.47 -21.76
C GLY A 18 0.40 7.16 -22.95
N HIS A 19 -0.87 7.53 -22.82
CA HIS A 19 -1.70 7.99 -23.94
C HIS A 19 -2.23 9.42 -23.80
N PHE A 20 -2.13 10.05 -22.62
CA PHE A 20 -2.76 11.34 -22.32
C PHE A 20 -1.77 12.38 -21.77
N ARG A 21 -2.17 13.65 -21.80
CA ARG A 21 -1.37 14.75 -21.26
C ARG A 21 -1.27 14.64 -19.74
N VAL A 22 -0.05 14.74 -19.21
CA VAL A 22 0.20 14.77 -17.77
C VAL A 22 -0.49 15.98 -17.13
N THR A 23 -1.30 15.73 -16.11
CA THR A 23 -1.97 16.75 -15.29
C THR A 23 -1.56 16.62 -13.81
N PRO A 24 -1.69 17.68 -13.00
CA PRO A 24 -1.48 17.60 -11.56
C PRO A 24 -2.31 16.49 -10.89
N ASP A 25 -3.59 16.38 -11.23
CA ASP A 25 -4.49 15.36 -10.68
C ASP A 25 -4.03 13.93 -10.98
N LEU A 26 -3.49 13.70 -12.19
CA LEU A 26 -2.96 12.38 -12.57
C LEU A 26 -1.70 12.02 -11.76
N ILE A 27 -0.83 13.00 -11.51
CA ILE A 27 0.35 12.81 -10.67
C ILE A 27 -0.06 12.55 -9.22
N GLU A 28 -1.05 13.27 -8.70
CA GLU A 28 -1.57 13.05 -7.35
C GLU A 28 -2.16 11.64 -7.22
N LEU A 29 -2.98 11.21 -8.18
CA LEU A 29 -3.54 9.86 -8.20
C LEU A 29 -2.44 8.78 -8.18
N ARG A 30 -1.39 8.95 -8.99
CA ARG A 30 -0.25 8.03 -9.01
C ARG A 30 0.47 7.97 -7.66
N ASN A 31 0.71 9.11 -7.03
CA ASN A 31 1.37 9.18 -5.72
C ASN A 31 0.52 8.53 -4.62
N LEU A 32 -0.80 8.73 -4.66
CA LEU A 32 -1.74 8.09 -3.73
C LEU A 32 -1.73 6.56 -3.90
N LEU A 33 -1.75 6.06 -5.14
CA LEU A 33 -1.69 4.62 -5.41
C LEU A 33 -0.38 4.01 -4.92
N GLN A 34 0.76 4.64 -5.19
CA GLN A 34 2.06 4.18 -4.73
C GLN A 34 2.13 4.16 -3.19
N THR A 35 1.66 5.22 -2.54
CA THR A 35 1.63 5.28 -1.07
C THR A 35 0.70 4.22 -0.48
N ALA A 36 -0.49 4.03 -1.06
CA ALA A 36 -1.44 3.00 -0.64
C ALA A 36 -0.84 1.59 -0.77
N GLU A 37 -0.08 1.32 -1.84
CA GLU A 37 0.63 0.06 -2.02
C GLU A 37 1.61 -0.20 -0.87
N LEU A 38 2.44 0.79 -0.52
CA LEU A 38 3.42 0.68 0.56
C LEU A 38 2.75 0.46 1.93
N ILE A 39 1.62 1.12 2.19
CA ILE A 39 0.83 0.93 3.41
C ILE A 39 0.31 -0.51 3.48
N VAL A 40 -0.29 -1.01 2.40
CA VAL A 40 -0.84 -2.38 2.35
C VAL A 40 0.25 -3.43 2.45
N ARG A 41 1.38 -3.25 1.77
CA ARG A 41 2.55 -4.14 1.89
C ARG A 41 3.07 -4.17 3.33
N SER A 42 3.19 -3.01 3.97
CA SER A 42 3.63 -2.91 5.35
C SER A 42 2.67 -3.61 6.33
N ALA A 43 1.36 -3.43 6.12
CA ALA A 43 0.33 -4.07 6.93
C ALA A 43 0.32 -5.60 6.76
N LEU A 44 0.49 -6.10 5.53
CA LEU A 44 0.52 -7.54 5.26
C LEU A 44 1.77 -8.23 5.83
N ALA A 45 2.90 -7.52 5.90
CA ALA A 45 4.14 -8.03 6.45
C ALA A 45 4.12 -8.15 7.99
N ARG A 46 3.34 -7.30 8.67
CA ARG A 46 3.22 -7.33 10.14
C ARG A 46 2.27 -8.46 10.58
N LYS A 47 2.78 -9.38 11.40
CA LYS A 47 2.06 -10.57 11.90
C LYS A 47 1.75 -10.46 13.40
N GLU A 48 1.28 -9.29 13.80
CA GLU A 48 0.87 -8.95 15.16
C GLU A 48 -0.13 -7.79 15.12
N SER A 49 -0.84 -7.56 16.21
CA SER A 49 -1.63 -6.34 16.41
C SER A 49 -0.94 -5.45 17.44
N ARG A 50 -0.61 -4.22 17.03
CA ARG A 50 0.14 -3.27 17.85
C ARG A 50 -0.22 -1.83 17.48
N GLY A 51 -0.66 -1.05 18.47
CA GLY A 51 -1.00 0.36 18.30
C GLY A 51 -2.09 0.59 17.24
N LEU A 52 -1.79 1.36 16.20
CA LEU A 52 -2.73 1.67 15.12
C LEU A 52 -2.90 0.54 14.08
N HIS A 53 -2.09 -0.52 14.16
CA HIS A 53 -2.25 -1.69 13.30
C HIS A 53 -2.93 -2.82 14.07
N TYR A 54 -4.12 -3.23 13.62
CA TYR A 54 -4.88 -4.32 14.21
C TYR A 54 -5.34 -5.28 13.12
N THR A 55 -5.21 -6.59 13.38
CA THR A 55 -5.63 -7.67 12.49
C THR A 55 -6.21 -8.83 13.28
N LEU A 56 -7.33 -9.37 12.81
CA LEU A 56 -8.00 -10.51 13.44
C LEU A 56 -7.18 -11.81 13.36
N ASP A 57 -6.31 -11.93 12.35
CA ASP A 57 -5.47 -13.11 12.16
C ASP A 57 -4.34 -13.19 13.19
N TYR A 58 -3.92 -12.04 13.74
CA TYR A 58 -2.84 -11.92 14.73
C TYR A 58 -3.24 -10.88 15.79
N PRO A 59 -4.16 -11.22 16.70
CA PRO A 59 -4.71 -10.26 17.67
C PRO A 59 -3.72 -9.86 18.77
N GLU A 60 -2.67 -10.66 18.99
CA GLU A 60 -1.69 -10.46 20.04
C GLU A 60 -0.45 -9.69 19.55
N MET A 61 0.32 -9.17 20.50
CA MET A 61 1.64 -8.55 20.28
C MET A 61 2.76 -9.60 20.31
N LEU A 62 3.76 -9.43 19.46
CA LEU A 62 5.02 -10.19 19.56
C LEU A 62 5.88 -9.70 20.73
N PRO A 63 6.77 -10.56 21.28
CA PRO A 63 7.64 -10.19 22.38
C PRO A 63 8.62 -9.05 22.05
N GLU A 64 9.08 -9.00 20.80
CA GLU A 64 10.00 -7.97 20.30
C GLU A 64 9.32 -7.18 19.18
N ALA A 65 9.28 -5.85 19.33
CA ALA A 65 8.79 -4.97 18.29
C ALA A 65 9.87 -4.74 17.23
N ARG A 66 9.51 -4.87 15.95
CA ARG A 66 10.40 -4.60 14.83
C ARG A 66 9.72 -3.69 13.82
N ASP A 67 10.48 -2.75 13.27
CA ASP A 67 9.99 -1.88 12.22
C ASP A 67 9.76 -2.66 10.92
N THR A 68 8.70 -2.30 10.21
CA THR A 68 8.46 -2.82 8.87
C THR A 68 9.20 -1.94 7.87
N ILE A 69 10.27 -2.47 7.28
CA ILE A 69 11.09 -1.75 6.30
C ILE A 69 10.88 -2.37 4.93
N LEU A 70 10.48 -1.54 3.95
CA LEU A 70 10.35 -1.94 2.55
C LEU A 70 11.55 -1.41 1.77
N VAL A 71 12.29 -2.31 1.12
CA VAL A 71 13.40 -1.95 0.21
C VAL A 71 12.86 -1.91 -1.22
N PRO A 72 13.14 -0.84 -2.00
CA PRO A 72 12.71 -0.70 -3.40
C PRO A 72 13.27 -1.79 -4.32
#